data_AF-A0A166GYS9-F1
#
_entry.id   AF-A0A166GYS9-F1
#
_cell.length_a   1.000
_cell.length_b   1.000
_cell.length_c   1.000
_cell.angle_alpha   90.00
_cell.angle_beta   90.00
_cell.angle_gamma   90.00
#
_symmetry.space_group_name_H-M   'P 1'
#
loop_
_entity.id
_entity.type
_entity.pdbx_description
1 polymer ?
#
loop_
_entity_poly.entity_id
_entity_poly.type
_entity_poly.pdbx_seq_one_letter_code
_entity_poly.pdbx_strand_id
1 'polypeptide(L)'
;MSALLANSASISRPLPPWTNDVNSPNAPKPSSEGETTGAGAGRLEADQNVLDLFLSNHIEALRRWRNLYRQRARCGTNRELWAFTAAGAHVAQGALQQCRLQRPGPHLRVFSRLLEELDLCPLVQEIVCQDDFFDEYPDFIMSVLEIIMGVLEIIMSIVDISAKATSLLGPLQGIIPALCDTAWENRDFLCNDENVDRYYPRCRHGVRDGLYFVILSLVLASPERYEADVAIRRAGLLCWFYCPDAETDDNLTLSAVLLQHATRDFAADFYDGSPVLDPGVPSAGLVDFMRLDVLPALGAAPYLERLLKTLQHPSLLNNSLIWTVSSACRSIANHPELLTNLAPSGVLSAIIEAINAQALRGNPDTQSQVLAEIVGLYSMTIRISASVPGIQSVIPAFVREGCLVEMEARALRICVAEGQVGGLSYEHSLYALDGFRTCAIAMNKLSPKNTLRKTIRQGFREQWYPTLAFLRRTRTGSTSIGEHDQVTLAWQTLGEELGLDENTQKADYEREIRKALRRCAWKGCQYHEREPPVALRACKGCADARYCSSTCQRKDWRDGHKSRCKRLNDATPA
;
A
#
# COMPACT_ATOMS: atom_id res chain seq x y z
N MET A 1 -10.29 8.60 -13.41
CA MET A 1 -10.80 7.21 -13.50
C MET A 1 -11.16 6.81 -14.93
N SER A 2 -11.80 7.68 -15.74
CA SER A 2 -12.22 7.33 -17.11
C SER A 2 -11.11 6.92 -18.09
N ALA A 3 -9.84 7.27 -17.85
CA ALA A 3 -8.73 6.84 -18.72
C ALA A 3 -8.26 5.39 -18.47
N LEU A 4 -8.38 4.87 -17.24
CA LEU A 4 -8.02 3.48 -16.90
C LEU A 4 -8.93 2.45 -17.57
N LEU A 5 -10.16 2.84 -17.90
CA LEU A 5 -11.20 1.95 -18.41
C LEU A 5 -11.39 2.04 -19.93
N ALA A 6 -10.73 2.98 -20.61
CA ALA A 6 -10.99 3.24 -22.03
C ALA A 6 -10.21 2.34 -22.99
N ASN A 7 -9.15 1.65 -22.53
CA ASN A 7 -8.24 0.90 -23.40
C ASN A 7 -8.32 -0.63 -23.26
N SER A 8 -9.10 -1.17 -22.32
CA SER A 8 -9.59 -2.53 -22.50
C SER A 8 -10.73 -2.44 -23.50
N ALA A 9 -10.56 -3.01 -24.69
CA ALA A 9 -11.69 -3.28 -25.56
C ALA A 9 -12.66 -4.09 -24.70
N SER A 10 -13.73 -3.45 -24.21
CA SER A 10 -14.65 -4.11 -23.30
C SER A 10 -15.24 -5.26 -24.09
N ILE A 11 -14.81 -6.47 -23.75
CA ILE A 11 -15.51 -7.66 -24.21
C ILE A 11 -16.88 -7.49 -23.57
N SER A 12 -17.85 -7.09 -24.40
CA SER A 12 -19.22 -6.87 -23.97
C SER A 12 -19.76 -8.21 -23.47
N ARG A 13 -19.55 -8.51 -22.19
CA ARG A 13 -20.16 -9.65 -21.52
C ARG A 13 -21.68 -9.49 -21.65
N PRO A 14 -22.41 -10.57 -21.95
CA PRO A 14 -23.87 -10.52 -21.92
C PRO A 14 -24.33 -10.08 -20.51
N LEU A 15 -25.37 -9.26 -20.46
CA LEU A 15 -25.94 -8.85 -19.17
C LEU A 15 -26.46 -10.06 -18.40
N PRO A 16 -26.26 -10.13 -17.08
CA PRO A 16 -26.81 -11.21 -16.26
C PRO A 16 -28.34 -11.31 -16.38
N PRO A 17 -28.94 -12.52 -16.38
CA PRO A 17 -30.37 -12.72 -16.52
C PRO A 17 -31.26 -11.90 -15.57
N TRP A 18 -30.83 -11.68 -14.33
CA TRP A 18 -31.57 -10.88 -13.34
C TRP A 18 -31.83 -9.43 -13.80
N THR A 19 -31.01 -8.89 -14.70
CA THR A 19 -31.21 -7.53 -15.24
C THR A 19 -32.48 -7.40 -16.08
N ASN A 20 -33.00 -8.51 -16.63
CA ASN A 20 -34.23 -8.51 -17.42
C ASN A 20 -35.48 -8.22 -16.55
N ASP A 21 -35.46 -8.71 -15.31
CA ASP A 21 -36.61 -8.64 -14.42
C ASP A 21 -36.67 -7.33 -13.62
N VAL A 22 -35.53 -6.66 -13.40
CA VAL A 22 -35.45 -5.35 -12.72
C VAL A 22 -36.19 -4.27 -13.51
N ASN A 23 -36.24 -4.39 -14.84
CA ASN A 23 -36.99 -3.47 -15.70
C ASN A 23 -38.49 -3.78 -15.78
N SER A 24 -38.96 -4.84 -15.12
CA SER A 24 -40.39 -5.13 -15.08
C SER A 24 -41.13 -4.03 -14.30
N PRO A 25 -42.29 -3.54 -14.77
CA PRO A 25 -43.08 -2.52 -14.06
C PRO A 25 -43.52 -2.95 -12.65
N ASN A 26 -43.42 -4.25 -12.34
CA ASN A 26 -43.70 -4.83 -11.03
C ASN A 26 -42.44 -5.04 -10.15
N ALA A 27 -41.27 -4.57 -10.59
CA ALA A 27 -40.06 -4.61 -9.76
C ALA A 27 -40.23 -3.63 -8.58
N PRO A 28 -39.91 -4.05 -7.34
CA PRO A 28 -39.89 -3.13 -6.20
C PRO A 28 -38.89 -2.02 -6.50
N LYS A 29 -39.38 -0.79 -6.62
CA LYS A 29 -38.50 0.35 -6.79
C LYS A 29 -37.75 0.56 -5.47
N PRO A 30 -36.41 0.69 -5.48
CA PRO A 30 -35.68 1.08 -4.28
C PRO A 30 -36.33 2.35 -3.74
N SER A 31 -36.58 2.37 -2.42
CA SER A 31 -37.28 3.46 -1.74
C SER A 31 -36.57 4.79 -2.03
N SER A 32 -37.18 5.61 -2.90
CA SER A 32 -36.55 6.82 -3.43
C SER A 32 -36.63 8.04 -2.50
N GLU A 33 -37.04 7.87 -1.24
CA GLU A 33 -37.50 8.99 -0.39
C GLU A 33 -36.60 9.32 0.82
N GLY A 34 -35.36 8.84 0.86
CA GLY A 34 -34.40 9.23 1.90
C GLY A 34 -33.15 9.91 1.34
N GLU A 35 -33.12 11.25 1.28
CA GLU A 35 -31.87 12.02 1.19
C GLU A 35 -31.09 11.95 2.51
N THR A 36 -30.87 10.74 3.05
CA THR A 36 -29.93 10.56 4.15
C THR A 36 -28.52 10.60 3.57
N THR A 37 -27.70 11.49 4.11
CA THR A 37 -26.32 11.81 3.70
C THR A 37 -25.31 10.66 3.89
N GLY A 38 -25.79 9.43 4.12
CA GLY A 38 -24.98 8.22 4.16
C GLY A 38 -25.19 7.43 2.87
N ALA A 39 -24.18 7.40 2.02
CA ALA A 39 -24.14 6.84 0.67
C ALA A 39 -24.34 5.31 0.55
N GLY A 40 -25.07 4.66 1.45
CA GLY A 40 -25.38 3.22 1.36
C GLY A 40 -26.35 2.94 0.22
N ALA A 41 -25.97 2.05 -0.71
CA ALA A 41 -26.92 1.48 -1.65
C ALA A 41 -28.06 0.79 -0.86
N GLY A 42 -29.31 0.99 -1.28
CA GLY A 42 -30.48 0.42 -0.61
C GLY A 42 -30.47 -1.10 -0.68
N ARG A 43 -29.90 -1.74 0.36
CA ARG A 43 -29.83 -3.20 0.47
C ARG A 43 -31.23 -3.79 0.69
N LEU A 44 -31.41 -5.03 0.23
CA LEU A 44 -32.58 -5.82 0.60
C LEU A 44 -32.68 -5.97 2.12
N GLU A 45 -33.77 -5.47 2.70
CA GLU A 45 -34.10 -5.72 4.10
C GLU A 45 -34.38 -7.22 4.30
N ALA A 46 -33.92 -7.76 5.42
CA ALA A 46 -34.24 -9.14 5.78
C ALA A 46 -35.75 -9.27 6.03
N ASP A 47 -36.40 -10.22 5.36
CA ASP A 47 -37.80 -10.55 5.62
C ASP A 47 -37.92 -11.03 7.08
N GLN A 48 -38.70 -10.31 7.88
CA GLN A 48 -38.85 -10.59 9.31
C GLN A 48 -39.33 -12.01 9.58
N ASN A 49 -40.21 -12.57 8.74
CA ASN A 49 -40.69 -13.94 8.92
C ASN A 49 -39.58 -14.97 8.69
N VAL A 50 -38.69 -14.69 7.74
CA VAL A 50 -37.54 -15.55 7.46
C VAL A 50 -36.50 -15.43 8.58
N LEU A 51 -36.25 -14.21 9.08
CA LEU A 51 -35.40 -13.98 10.23
C LEU A 51 -35.93 -14.69 11.49
N ASP A 52 -37.23 -14.57 11.77
CA ASP A 52 -37.89 -15.27 12.88
C ASP A 52 -37.78 -16.79 12.72
N LEU A 53 -37.83 -17.32 11.50
CA LEU A 53 -37.59 -18.73 11.22
C LEU A 53 -36.16 -19.16 11.54
N PHE A 54 -35.14 -18.35 11.22
CA PHE A 54 -33.76 -18.64 11.64
C PHE A 54 -33.63 -18.65 13.17
N LEU A 55 -34.26 -17.69 13.86
CA LEU A 55 -34.15 -17.57 15.31
C LEU A 55 -34.92 -18.66 16.07
N SER A 56 -36.06 -19.10 15.55
CA SER A 56 -36.92 -20.10 16.18
C SER A 56 -36.65 -21.55 15.74
N ASN A 57 -36.30 -21.76 14.46
CA ASN A 57 -36.08 -23.08 13.85
C ASN A 57 -35.00 -23.06 12.74
N HIS A 58 -33.77 -22.71 13.13
CA HIS A 58 -32.58 -22.70 12.28
C HIS A 58 -32.34 -23.95 11.42
N ILE A 59 -32.77 -25.15 11.85
CA ILE A 59 -32.65 -26.39 11.06
C ILE A 59 -33.54 -26.31 9.81
N GLU A 60 -34.80 -25.95 9.98
CA GLU A 60 -35.73 -25.80 8.86
C GLU A 60 -35.34 -24.63 7.97
N ALA A 61 -34.90 -23.52 8.58
CA ALA A 61 -34.42 -22.35 7.84
C ALA A 61 -33.28 -22.73 6.87
N LEU A 62 -32.26 -23.43 7.37
CA LEU A 62 -31.11 -23.81 6.55
C LEU A 62 -31.46 -24.88 5.50
N ARG A 63 -32.34 -25.84 5.83
CA ARG A 63 -32.85 -26.83 4.87
C ARG A 63 -33.56 -26.14 3.70
N ARG A 64 -34.47 -25.21 3.99
CA ARG A 64 -35.19 -24.45 2.98
C ARG A 64 -34.24 -23.58 2.15
N TRP A 65 -33.29 -22.90 2.80
CA TRP A 65 -32.29 -22.10 2.10
C TRP A 65 -31.47 -22.93 1.11
N ARG A 66 -30.99 -24.11 1.52
CA ARG A 66 -30.25 -25.05 0.65
C ARG A 66 -31.10 -25.52 -0.54
N ASN A 67 -32.38 -25.84 -0.31
CA ASN A 67 -33.29 -26.25 -1.39
C ASN A 67 -33.53 -25.11 -2.39
N LEU A 68 -33.74 -23.88 -1.89
CA LEU A 68 -33.89 -22.69 -2.74
C LEU A 68 -32.64 -22.44 -3.58
N TYR A 69 -31.45 -22.57 -2.99
CA TYR A 69 -30.19 -22.38 -3.71
C TYR A 69 -30.02 -23.40 -4.86
N ARG A 70 -30.38 -24.66 -4.64
CA ARG A 70 -30.27 -25.73 -5.65
C ARG A 70 -31.32 -25.66 -6.76
N GLN A 71 -32.47 -25.06 -6.48
CA GLN A 71 -33.56 -24.89 -7.45
C GLN A 71 -33.50 -23.55 -8.19
N ARG A 72 -32.53 -22.70 -7.85
CA ARG A 72 -32.43 -21.34 -8.36
C ARG A 72 -32.21 -21.32 -9.88
N ALA A 73 -32.71 -20.27 -10.53
CA ALA A 73 -32.23 -19.91 -11.86
C ALA A 73 -30.88 -19.21 -11.71
N ARG A 74 -29.79 -19.81 -12.19
CA ARG A 74 -28.43 -19.23 -12.14
C ARG A 74 -28.42 -17.81 -12.71
N CYS A 75 -27.89 -16.86 -11.94
CA CYS A 75 -27.86 -15.43 -12.26
C CYS A 75 -29.24 -14.81 -12.59
N GLY A 76 -30.33 -15.48 -12.21
CA GLY A 76 -31.72 -15.04 -12.44
C GLY A 76 -32.34 -14.41 -11.20
N THR A 77 -33.64 -14.13 -11.28
CA THR A 77 -34.39 -13.54 -10.17
C THR A 77 -34.86 -14.59 -9.18
N ASN A 78 -34.18 -14.69 -8.04
CA ASN A 78 -34.43 -15.69 -7.00
C ASN A 78 -34.82 -15.03 -5.67
N ARG A 79 -35.93 -14.27 -5.65
CA ARG A 79 -36.31 -13.40 -4.52
C ARG A 79 -36.36 -14.12 -3.16
N GLU A 80 -36.93 -15.31 -3.11
CA GLU A 80 -37.02 -16.08 -1.87
C GLU A 80 -35.64 -16.51 -1.37
N LEU A 81 -34.76 -16.97 -2.27
CA LEU A 81 -33.36 -17.27 -1.94
C LEU A 81 -32.65 -16.03 -1.39
N TRP A 82 -32.85 -14.87 -2.02
CA TRP A 82 -32.24 -13.61 -1.57
C TRP A 82 -32.70 -13.24 -0.16
N ALA A 83 -34.00 -13.37 0.14
CA ALA A 83 -34.54 -13.10 1.49
C ALA A 83 -33.93 -14.04 2.56
N PHE A 84 -33.77 -15.33 2.25
CA PHE A 84 -33.10 -16.29 3.16
C PHE A 84 -31.62 -15.96 3.36
N THR A 85 -30.93 -15.57 2.29
CA THR A 85 -29.50 -15.20 2.35
C THR A 85 -29.31 -13.92 3.17
N ALA A 86 -30.15 -12.91 2.96
CA ALA A 86 -30.14 -11.67 3.73
C ALA A 86 -30.47 -11.89 5.22
N ALA A 87 -31.43 -12.75 5.53
CA ALA A 87 -31.72 -13.15 6.90
C ALA A 87 -30.52 -13.89 7.55
N GLY A 88 -29.86 -14.78 6.81
CA GLY A 88 -28.62 -15.44 7.25
C GLY A 88 -27.49 -14.44 7.56
N ALA A 89 -27.30 -13.45 6.68
CA ALA A 89 -26.34 -12.36 6.89
C ALA A 89 -26.69 -11.49 8.11
N HIS A 90 -27.98 -11.20 8.33
CA HIS A 90 -28.43 -10.47 9.52
C HIS A 90 -28.12 -11.23 10.81
N VAL A 91 -28.33 -12.55 10.82
CA VAL A 91 -27.95 -13.40 11.96
C VAL A 91 -26.43 -13.40 12.17
N ALA A 92 -25.64 -13.47 11.09
CA ALA A 92 -24.17 -13.40 11.15
C ALA A 92 -23.69 -12.06 11.73
N GLN A 93 -24.24 -10.94 11.28
CA GLN A 93 -23.90 -9.61 11.78
C GLN A 93 -24.31 -9.43 13.25
N GLY A 94 -25.50 -9.91 13.64
CA GLY A 94 -25.94 -9.92 15.02
C GLY A 94 -25.03 -10.76 15.93
N ALA A 95 -24.50 -11.87 15.40
CA ALA A 95 -23.53 -12.70 16.11
C ALA A 95 -22.17 -11.99 16.26
N LEU A 96 -21.68 -11.35 15.20
CA LEU A 96 -20.46 -10.53 15.21
C LEU A 96 -20.53 -9.40 16.25
N GLN A 97 -21.63 -8.67 16.28
CA GLN A 97 -21.84 -7.60 17.26
C GLN A 97 -21.83 -8.15 18.69
N GLN A 98 -22.42 -9.32 18.92
CA GLN A 98 -22.43 -10.00 20.22
C GLN A 98 -21.03 -10.48 20.64
N CYS A 99 -20.23 -11.02 19.72
CA CYS A 99 -18.82 -11.35 19.97
C CYS A 99 -18.01 -10.13 20.37
N ARG A 100 -18.13 -9.02 19.61
CA ARG A 100 -17.40 -7.76 19.91
C ARG A 100 -17.76 -7.18 21.27
N LEU A 101 -19.02 -7.31 21.67
CA LEU A 101 -19.50 -6.88 22.99
C LEU A 101 -19.23 -7.89 24.10
N GLN A 102 -18.65 -9.06 23.79
CA GLN A 102 -18.45 -10.18 24.71
C GLN A 102 -19.74 -10.57 25.46
N ARG A 103 -20.89 -10.46 24.78
CA ARG A 103 -22.21 -10.74 25.35
C ARG A 103 -22.89 -11.84 24.56
N PRO A 104 -23.00 -13.07 25.09
CA PRO A 104 -23.69 -14.13 24.39
C PRO A 104 -25.16 -13.76 24.25
N GLY A 105 -25.68 -13.83 23.02
CA GLY A 105 -27.08 -13.57 22.73
C GLY A 105 -27.66 -14.60 21.76
N PRO A 106 -28.94 -14.41 21.34
CA PRO A 106 -29.63 -15.35 20.49
C PRO A 106 -28.92 -15.53 19.13
N HIS A 107 -28.50 -14.44 18.48
CA HIS A 107 -27.79 -14.48 17.19
C HIS A 107 -26.49 -15.30 17.26
N LEU A 108 -25.63 -15.06 18.25
CA LEU A 108 -24.38 -15.80 18.40
C LEU A 108 -24.63 -17.29 18.62
N ARG A 109 -25.61 -17.65 19.47
CA ARG A 109 -25.96 -19.05 19.70
C ARG A 109 -26.49 -19.73 18.45
N VAL A 110 -27.40 -19.08 17.73
CA VAL A 110 -27.98 -19.61 16.50
C VAL A 110 -26.91 -19.77 15.43
N PHE A 111 -26.07 -18.75 15.22
CA PHE A 111 -25.02 -18.79 14.22
C PHE A 111 -23.95 -19.83 14.54
N SER A 112 -23.56 -19.99 15.81
CA SER A 112 -22.63 -21.05 16.22
C SER A 112 -23.18 -22.44 15.92
N ARG A 113 -24.49 -22.68 16.16
CA ARG A 113 -25.13 -23.95 15.79
C ARG A 113 -25.21 -24.17 14.28
N LEU A 114 -25.46 -23.11 13.50
CA LEU A 114 -25.42 -23.21 12.04
C LEU A 114 -24.03 -23.67 11.55
N LEU A 115 -22.97 -23.16 12.17
CA LEU A 115 -21.59 -23.54 11.86
C LEU A 115 -21.24 -24.96 12.33
N GLU A 116 -21.54 -25.30 13.57
CA GLU A 116 -21.08 -26.54 14.21
C GLU A 116 -21.96 -27.77 13.89
N GLU A 117 -23.28 -27.58 13.77
CA GLU A 117 -24.24 -28.70 13.75
C GLU A 117 -24.95 -28.88 12.40
N LEU A 118 -25.00 -27.86 11.54
CA LEU A 118 -25.93 -27.85 10.40
C LEU A 118 -25.29 -27.67 9.01
N ASP A 119 -23.97 -27.78 8.90
CA ASP A 119 -23.25 -27.70 7.62
C ASP A 119 -23.50 -26.37 6.89
N LEU A 120 -23.46 -25.23 7.60
CA LEU A 120 -23.48 -23.91 6.96
C LEU A 120 -22.27 -23.71 6.04
N CYS A 121 -21.06 -24.08 6.50
CA CYS A 121 -19.84 -23.88 5.72
C CYS A 121 -19.84 -24.65 4.38
N PRO A 122 -20.23 -25.95 4.32
CA PRO A 122 -20.42 -26.64 3.04
C PRO A 122 -21.39 -25.93 2.08
N LEU A 123 -22.48 -25.34 2.57
CA LEU A 123 -23.39 -24.55 1.73
C LEU A 123 -22.71 -23.28 1.20
N VAL A 124 -22.01 -22.55 2.06
CA VAL A 124 -21.28 -21.33 1.64
C VAL A 124 -20.19 -21.67 0.63
N GLN A 125 -19.47 -22.77 0.81
CA GLN A 125 -18.49 -23.28 -0.15
C GLN A 125 -19.16 -23.65 -1.49
N GLU A 126 -20.30 -24.36 -1.46
CA GLU A 126 -21.11 -24.68 -2.65
C GLU A 126 -21.46 -23.41 -3.43
N ILE A 127 -21.77 -22.31 -2.72
CA ILE A 127 -22.09 -21.01 -3.30
C ILE A 127 -20.88 -20.34 -3.96
N VAL A 128 -19.78 -20.15 -3.24
CA VAL A 128 -18.64 -19.36 -3.73
C VAL A 128 -17.76 -20.10 -4.75
N CYS A 129 -17.88 -21.43 -4.83
CA CYS A 129 -17.16 -22.23 -5.84
C CYS A 129 -17.82 -22.21 -7.23
N GLN A 130 -18.99 -21.56 -7.39
CA GLN A 130 -19.59 -21.42 -8.71
C GLN A 130 -18.86 -20.35 -9.53
N ASP A 131 -18.56 -20.68 -10.78
CA ASP A 131 -17.90 -19.81 -11.75
C ASP A 131 -18.69 -18.52 -12.05
N ASP A 132 -20.01 -18.54 -11.84
CA ASP A 132 -20.92 -17.41 -12.04
C ASP A 132 -21.32 -16.70 -10.74
N PHE A 133 -20.66 -16.99 -9.60
CA PHE A 133 -21.02 -16.40 -8.31
C PHE A 133 -21.08 -14.87 -8.35
N PHE A 134 -20.09 -14.22 -9.00
CA PHE A 134 -20.08 -12.77 -9.12
C PHE A 134 -21.08 -12.23 -10.15
N ASP A 135 -21.67 -13.06 -11.01
CA ASP A 135 -22.73 -12.66 -11.93
C ASP A 135 -24.14 -12.76 -11.29
N GLU A 136 -24.26 -13.33 -10.09
CA GLU A 136 -25.50 -13.36 -9.31
C GLU A 136 -25.98 -11.95 -8.90
N TYR A 137 -27.18 -11.89 -8.34
CA TYR A 137 -27.75 -10.62 -7.88
C TYR A 137 -26.87 -9.98 -6.78
N PRO A 138 -26.54 -8.67 -6.87
CA PRO A 138 -25.57 -8.06 -5.96
C PRO A 138 -25.87 -8.19 -4.47
N ASP A 139 -27.12 -8.04 -4.03
CA ASP A 139 -27.46 -8.21 -2.60
C ASP A 139 -27.23 -9.66 -2.13
N PHE A 140 -27.45 -10.65 -2.99
CA PHE A 140 -27.13 -12.03 -2.67
C PHE A 140 -25.63 -12.21 -2.44
N ILE A 141 -24.80 -11.67 -3.34
CA ILE A 141 -23.33 -11.72 -3.23
C ILE A 141 -22.89 -11.03 -1.92
N MET A 142 -23.36 -9.80 -1.68
CA MET A 142 -23.02 -9.03 -0.48
C MET A 142 -23.43 -9.75 0.81
N SER A 143 -24.63 -10.34 0.87
CA SER A 143 -25.06 -11.14 2.02
C SER A 143 -24.20 -12.38 2.23
N VAL A 144 -23.79 -13.08 1.17
CA VAL A 144 -22.86 -14.21 1.28
C VAL A 144 -21.50 -13.78 1.84
N LEU A 145 -20.97 -12.64 1.37
CA LEU A 145 -19.71 -12.08 1.89
C LEU A 145 -19.82 -11.69 3.37
N GLU A 146 -20.96 -11.16 3.82
CA GLU A 146 -21.23 -10.88 5.23
C GLU A 146 -21.33 -12.13 6.09
N ILE A 147 -21.93 -13.20 5.57
CA ILE A 147 -21.96 -14.50 6.24
C ILE A 147 -20.53 -15.00 6.42
N ILE A 148 -19.70 -14.97 5.37
CA ILE A 148 -18.29 -15.39 5.42
C ILE A 148 -17.52 -14.56 6.46
N MET A 149 -17.70 -13.24 6.46
CA MET A 149 -17.09 -12.35 7.46
C MET A 149 -17.52 -12.73 8.89
N GLY A 150 -18.80 -13.02 9.11
CA GLY A 150 -19.30 -13.51 10.39
C GLY A 150 -18.66 -14.84 10.80
N VAL A 151 -18.47 -15.77 9.86
CA VAL A 151 -17.75 -17.03 10.10
C VAL A 151 -16.31 -16.76 10.55
N LEU A 152 -15.57 -15.92 9.82
CA LEU A 152 -14.16 -15.60 10.10
C LEU A 152 -13.99 -14.99 11.49
N GLU A 153 -14.78 -13.97 11.82
CA GLU A 153 -14.65 -13.24 13.08
C GLU A 153 -15.02 -14.12 14.29
N ILE A 154 -16.03 -14.97 14.17
CA ILE A 154 -16.42 -15.90 15.25
C ILE A 154 -15.32 -16.92 15.46
N ILE A 155 -14.78 -17.51 14.39
CA ILE A 155 -13.67 -18.46 14.49
C ILE A 155 -12.46 -17.78 15.13
N MET A 156 -12.06 -16.60 14.66
CA MET A 156 -10.95 -15.83 15.25
C MET A 156 -11.16 -15.56 16.74
N SER A 157 -12.38 -15.16 17.15
CA SER A 157 -12.70 -14.91 18.55
C SER A 157 -12.62 -16.16 19.46
N ILE A 158 -12.80 -17.36 18.87
CA ILE A 158 -12.71 -18.65 19.58
C ILE A 158 -11.27 -19.18 19.58
N VAL A 159 -10.51 -18.97 18.51
CA VAL A 159 -9.11 -19.43 18.35
C VAL A 159 -8.22 -18.91 19.46
N ASP A 160 -8.41 -17.67 19.90
CA ASP A 160 -7.63 -17.08 20.99
C ASP A 160 -7.90 -17.76 22.36
N ILE A 161 -8.92 -18.61 22.45
CA ILE A 161 -9.42 -19.16 23.72
C ILE A 161 -9.30 -20.70 23.78
N SER A 162 -9.24 -21.43 22.66
CA SER A 162 -9.42 -22.89 22.70
C SER A 162 -8.72 -23.72 21.62
N ALA A 163 -8.20 -24.88 22.03
CA ALA A 163 -7.75 -25.96 21.14
C ALA A 163 -8.86 -26.50 20.20
N LYS A 164 -10.15 -26.27 20.51
CA LYS A 164 -11.28 -26.64 19.64
C LYS A 164 -11.29 -25.90 18.29
N ALA A 165 -10.61 -24.76 18.21
CA ALA A 165 -10.56 -23.93 17.02
C ALA A 165 -10.06 -24.64 15.76
N THR A 166 -9.18 -25.63 15.91
CA THR A 166 -8.65 -26.41 14.78
C THR A 166 -9.75 -27.10 13.97
N SER A 167 -10.83 -27.56 14.62
CA SER A 167 -11.95 -28.22 13.94
C SER A 167 -12.80 -27.26 13.10
N LEU A 168 -12.87 -25.98 13.49
CA LEU A 168 -13.61 -24.93 12.78
C LEU A 168 -12.80 -24.31 11.64
N LEU A 169 -11.46 -24.44 11.65
CA LEU A 169 -10.60 -23.99 10.55
C LEU A 169 -10.77 -24.87 9.30
N GLY A 170 -11.03 -26.17 9.46
CA GLY A 170 -11.20 -27.10 8.33
C GLY A 170 -12.23 -26.63 7.29
N PRO A 171 -13.45 -26.24 7.70
CA PRO A 171 -14.44 -25.70 6.77
C PRO A 171 -14.02 -24.41 6.03
N LEU A 172 -13.18 -23.55 6.65
CA LEU A 172 -12.66 -22.35 6.00
C LEU A 172 -11.62 -22.66 4.91
N GLN A 173 -10.88 -23.77 5.03
CA GLN A 173 -9.91 -24.22 4.02
C GLN A 173 -10.56 -24.50 2.67
N GLY A 174 -11.87 -24.81 2.64
CA GLY A 174 -12.63 -24.96 1.39
C GLY A 174 -13.21 -23.65 0.86
N ILE A 175 -13.70 -22.78 1.75
CA ILE A 175 -14.39 -21.53 1.37
C ILE A 175 -13.41 -20.48 0.85
N ILE A 176 -12.26 -20.31 1.52
CA ILE A 176 -11.35 -19.19 1.24
C ILE A 176 -10.68 -19.32 -0.13
N PRO A 177 -10.02 -20.45 -0.49
CA PRO A 177 -9.47 -20.60 -1.83
C PRO A 177 -10.53 -20.44 -2.90
N ALA A 178 -11.70 -21.07 -2.71
CA ALA A 178 -12.81 -20.98 -3.67
C ALA A 178 -13.28 -19.54 -3.89
N LEU A 179 -13.52 -18.77 -2.82
CA LEU A 179 -13.90 -17.36 -2.96
C LEU A 179 -12.83 -16.55 -3.68
N CYS A 180 -11.57 -16.72 -3.30
CA CYS A 180 -10.45 -15.98 -3.85
C CYS A 180 -10.19 -16.30 -5.34
N ASP A 181 -10.23 -17.58 -5.71
CA ASP A 181 -10.04 -18.03 -7.09
C ASP A 181 -11.22 -17.58 -7.97
N THR A 182 -12.46 -17.75 -7.50
CA THR A 182 -13.65 -17.26 -8.20
C THR A 182 -13.61 -15.74 -8.38
N ALA A 183 -13.11 -14.98 -7.39
CA ALA A 183 -12.92 -13.53 -7.50
C ALA A 183 -11.84 -13.16 -8.52
N TRP A 184 -10.77 -13.95 -8.59
CA TRP A 184 -9.70 -13.77 -9.57
C TRP A 184 -10.16 -14.03 -11.01
N GLU A 185 -10.91 -15.11 -11.22
CA GLU A 185 -11.48 -15.49 -12.51
C GLU A 185 -12.54 -14.48 -12.99
N ASN A 186 -13.28 -13.87 -12.06
CA ASN A 186 -14.32 -12.88 -12.33
C ASN A 186 -13.91 -11.43 -12.03
N ARG A 187 -12.62 -11.13 -12.00
CA ARG A 187 -12.09 -9.78 -11.69
C ARG A 187 -12.70 -8.65 -12.54
N ASP A 188 -13.09 -8.94 -13.78
CA ASP A 188 -13.72 -7.95 -14.66
C ASP A 188 -15.09 -7.46 -14.12
N PHE A 189 -15.77 -8.27 -13.31
CA PHE A 189 -17.01 -7.87 -12.64
C PHE A 189 -16.76 -6.80 -11.55
N LEU A 190 -15.55 -6.78 -10.96
CA LEU A 190 -15.17 -5.77 -9.96
C LEU A 190 -14.81 -4.41 -10.58
N CYS A 191 -14.59 -4.37 -11.90
CA CYS A 191 -14.45 -3.12 -12.63
C CYS A 191 -15.76 -2.32 -12.62
N ASN A 192 -15.70 -1.00 -12.78
CA ASN A 192 -16.91 -0.20 -13.00
C ASN A 192 -17.49 -0.52 -14.38
N ASP A 193 -18.81 -0.65 -14.48
CA ASP A 193 -19.53 -0.89 -15.74
C ASP A 193 -20.91 -0.24 -15.68
N GLU A 194 -21.03 0.87 -16.40
CA GLU A 194 -22.24 1.67 -16.45
C GLU A 194 -23.45 0.88 -16.96
N ASN A 195 -23.24 -0.21 -17.73
CA ASN A 195 -24.34 -1.02 -18.25
C ASN A 195 -25.00 -1.88 -17.18
N VAL A 196 -24.26 -2.33 -16.17
CA VAL A 196 -24.81 -3.06 -15.02
C VAL A 196 -25.26 -2.08 -13.94
N ASP A 197 -24.47 -1.04 -13.69
CA ASP A 197 -24.77 -0.03 -12.66
C ASP A 197 -26.08 0.73 -12.93
N ARG A 198 -26.55 0.80 -14.19
CA ARG A 198 -27.87 1.39 -14.51
C ARG A 198 -29.06 0.62 -13.93
N TYR A 199 -28.90 -0.69 -13.70
CA TYR A 199 -29.95 -1.55 -13.12
C TYR A 199 -29.89 -1.57 -11.60
N TYR A 200 -28.69 -1.46 -11.05
CA TYR A 200 -28.48 -1.42 -9.60
C TYR A 200 -27.32 -0.47 -9.28
N PRO A 201 -27.60 0.82 -9.05
CA PRO A 201 -26.55 1.80 -8.81
C PRO A 201 -25.68 1.42 -7.61
N ARG A 202 -24.35 1.47 -7.79
CA ARG A 202 -23.34 1.15 -6.77
C ARG A 202 -23.32 -0.31 -6.29
N CYS A 203 -23.97 -1.26 -6.97
CA CYS A 203 -23.90 -2.68 -6.58
C CYS A 203 -22.45 -3.17 -6.48
N ARG A 204 -21.65 -2.86 -7.51
CA ARG A 204 -20.27 -3.33 -7.61
C ARG A 204 -19.39 -2.73 -6.52
N HIS A 205 -19.67 -1.50 -6.11
CA HIS A 205 -19.02 -0.89 -4.96
C HIS A 205 -19.33 -1.68 -3.67
N GLY A 206 -20.59 -2.02 -3.40
CA GLY A 206 -20.94 -2.82 -2.23
C GLY A 206 -20.34 -4.24 -2.25
N VAL A 207 -20.29 -4.90 -3.41
CA VAL A 207 -19.62 -6.20 -3.56
C VAL A 207 -18.11 -6.09 -3.31
N ARG A 208 -17.47 -5.06 -3.88
CA ARG A 208 -16.06 -4.76 -3.65
C ARG A 208 -15.74 -4.49 -2.19
N ASP A 209 -16.58 -3.72 -1.50
CA ASP A 209 -16.40 -3.44 -0.07
C ASP A 209 -16.54 -4.72 0.76
N GLY A 210 -17.56 -5.53 0.47
CA GLY A 210 -17.75 -6.83 1.13
C GLY A 210 -16.53 -7.74 0.95
N LEU A 211 -16.02 -7.85 -0.28
CA LEU A 211 -14.84 -8.65 -0.58
C LEU A 211 -13.59 -8.07 0.10
N TYR A 212 -13.42 -6.74 0.05
CA TYR A 212 -12.32 -6.03 0.68
C TYR A 212 -12.23 -6.36 2.18
N PHE A 213 -13.34 -6.27 2.92
CA PHE A 213 -13.35 -6.56 4.35
C PHE A 213 -13.11 -8.04 4.66
N VAL A 214 -13.66 -8.97 3.86
CA VAL A 214 -13.36 -10.40 4.00
C VAL A 214 -11.87 -10.67 3.85
N ILE A 215 -11.26 -10.18 2.76
CA ILE A 215 -9.83 -10.40 2.49
C ILE A 215 -8.97 -9.70 3.54
N LEU A 216 -9.33 -8.49 3.95
CA LEU A 216 -8.61 -7.78 5.01
C LEU A 216 -8.62 -8.57 6.32
N SER A 217 -9.78 -9.09 6.75
CA SER A 217 -9.86 -9.93 7.95
C SER A 217 -8.97 -11.17 7.82
N LEU A 218 -8.90 -11.80 6.64
CA LEU A 218 -8.00 -12.93 6.39
C LEU A 218 -6.52 -12.56 6.52
N VAL A 219 -6.11 -11.43 5.92
CA VAL A 219 -4.73 -10.96 5.98
C VAL A 219 -4.32 -10.61 7.41
N LEU A 220 -5.20 -9.96 8.17
CA LEU A 220 -4.95 -9.62 9.58
C LEU A 220 -4.95 -10.86 10.49
N ALA A 221 -5.65 -11.93 10.13
CA ALA A 221 -5.75 -13.17 10.90
C ALA A 221 -4.60 -14.16 10.70
N SER A 222 -3.56 -13.78 9.96
CA SER A 222 -2.46 -14.63 9.49
C SER A 222 -2.87 -15.62 8.37
N PRO A 223 -2.60 -15.29 7.10
CA PRO A 223 -3.03 -16.06 5.92
C PRO A 223 -2.44 -17.49 5.89
N GLU A 224 -1.32 -17.71 6.55
CA GLU A 224 -0.64 -19.01 6.64
C GLU A 224 -1.52 -20.09 7.30
N ARG A 225 -2.54 -19.68 8.07
CA ARG A 225 -3.48 -20.61 8.73
C ARG A 225 -4.44 -21.31 7.77
N TYR A 226 -4.63 -20.78 6.56
CA TYR A 226 -5.65 -21.24 5.62
C TYR A 226 -5.11 -22.08 4.47
N GLU A 227 -3.79 -22.25 4.37
CA GLU A 227 -3.13 -22.95 3.24
C GLU A 227 -3.52 -22.37 1.87
N ALA A 228 -3.91 -21.10 1.83
CA ALA A 228 -4.52 -20.42 0.68
C ALA A 228 -3.75 -19.17 0.25
N ASP A 229 -2.46 -19.07 0.59
CA ASP A 229 -1.70 -17.81 0.50
C ASP A 229 -1.71 -17.19 -0.91
N VAL A 230 -1.51 -18.00 -1.97
CA VAL A 230 -1.56 -17.52 -3.36
C VAL A 230 -2.94 -16.96 -3.71
N ALA A 231 -4.02 -17.65 -3.32
CA ALA A 231 -5.37 -17.22 -3.59
C ALA A 231 -5.70 -15.92 -2.82
N ILE A 232 -5.32 -15.83 -1.54
CA ILE A 232 -5.51 -14.62 -0.73
C ILE A 232 -4.72 -13.44 -1.31
N ARG A 233 -3.49 -13.65 -1.83
CA ARG A 233 -2.73 -12.59 -2.51
C ARG A 233 -3.41 -12.07 -3.77
N ARG A 234 -3.92 -12.99 -4.61
CA ARG A 234 -4.70 -12.63 -5.81
C ARG A 234 -5.87 -11.75 -5.42
N ALA A 235 -6.68 -12.19 -4.45
CA ALA A 235 -7.83 -11.42 -3.99
C ALA A 235 -7.43 -10.10 -3.29
N GLY A 236 -6.36 -10.10 -2.49
CA GLY A 236 -5.84 -8.90 -1.83
C GLY A 236 -5.37 -7.84 -2.82
N LEU A 237 -4.70 -8.28 -3.89
CA LEU A 237 -4.31 -7.40 -4.98
C LEU A 237 -5.51 -6.84 -5.72
N LEU A 238 -6.53 -7.66 -5.99
CA LEU A 238 -7.78 -7.19 -6.62
C LEU A 238 -8.48 -6.15 -5.76
N CYS A 239 -8.58 -6.37 -4.45
CA CYS A 239 -9.16 -5.43 -3.51
C CYS A 239 -8.37 -4.12 -3.49
N TRP A 240 -7.03 -4.17 -3.44
CA TRP A 240 -6.21 -2.95 -3.57
C TRP A 240 -6.42 -2.25 -4.93
N PHE A 241 -6.47 -3.01 -6.02
CA PHE A 241 -6.51 -2.46 -7.38
C PHE A 241 -7.87 -1.84 -7.71
N TYR A 242 -8.97 -2.54 -7.41
CA TYR A 242 -10.33 -2.16 -7.80
C TYR A 242 -11.09 -1.37 -6.73
N CYS A 243 -10.59 -1.24 -5.49
CA CYS A 243 -11.25 -0.48 -4.44
C CYS A 243 -10.49 0.81 -4.06
N PRO A 244 -10.16 1.73 -4.99
CA PRO A 244 -9.50 2.98 -4.62
C PRO A 244 -10.39 3.86 -3.74
N ASP A 245 -11.71 3.73 -3.86
CA ASP A 245 -12.68 4.47 -3.04
C ASP A 245 -12.63 4.06 -1.56
N ALA A 246 -12.07 2.88 -1.25
CA ALA A 246 -11.84 2.44 0.12
C ALA A 246 -10.67 3.20 0.78
N GLU A 247 -9.81 3.89 0.00
CA GLU A 247 -8.69 4.70 0.51
C GLU A 247 -9.17 6.05 1.06
N THR A 248 -10.03 6.03 2.08
CA THR A 248 -10.28 7.19 2.92
C THR A 248 -9.08 7.43 3.85
N ASP A 249 -8.99 8.62 4.46
CA ASP A 249 -7.91 8.95 5.40
C ASP A 249 -7.72 7.88 6.51
N ASP A 250 -8.83 7.30 6.98
CA ASP A 250 -8.82 6.26 8.03
C ASP A 250 -8.44 4.86 7.51
N ASN A 251 -8.69 4.58 6.22
CA ASN A 251 -8.57 3.24 5.64
C ASN A 251 -7.33 3.04 4.77
N LEU A 252 -6.59 4.10 4.43
CA LEU A 252 -5.38 4.00 3.60
C LEU A 252 -4.36 3.00 4.15
N THR A 253 -4.23 2.94 5.48
CA THR A 253 -3.35 1.97 6.15
C THR A 253 -3.74 0.54 5.82
N LEU A 254 -5.03 0.23 5.75
CA LEU A 254 -5.56 -1.09 5.43
C LEU A 254 -5.34 -1.44 3.96
N SER A 255 -5.48 -0.46 3.06
CA SER A 255 -5.15 -0.62 1.64
C SER A 255 -3.66 -0.97 1.44
N ALA A 256 -2.78 -0.28 2.19
CA ALA A 256 -1.35 -0.56 2.18
C ALA A 256 -1.02 -1.97 2.73
N VAL A 257 -1.75 -2.47 3.74
CA VAL A 257 -1.62 -3.84 4.26
C VAL A 257 -1.98 -4.87 3.18
N LEU A 258 -3.05 -4.66 2.41
CA LEU A 258 -3.43 -5.57 1.33
C LEU A 258 -2.37 -5.62 0.22
N LEU A 259 -1.89 -4.44 -0.22
CA LEU A 259 -0.80 -4.37 -1.20
C LEU A 259 0.47 -5.04 -0.70
N GLN A 260 0.82 -4.80 0.57
CA GLN A 260 1.98 -5.43 1.20
C GLN A 260 1.83 -6.95 1.25
N HIS A 261 0.67 -7.46 1.67
CA HIS A 261 0.45 -8.89 1.71
C HIS A 261 0.53 -9.50 0.31
N ALA A 262 -0.11 -8.90 -0.69
CA ALA A 262 -0.07 -9.36 -2.07
C ALA A 262 1.36 -9.46 -2.63
N THR A 263 2.23 -8.51 -2.25
CA THR A 263 3.60 -8.39 -2.78
C THR A 263 4.69 -8.87 -1.81
N ARG A 264 4.34 -9.46 -0.67
CA ARG A 264 5.31 -9.98 0.32
C ARG A 264 6.05 -11.19 -0.24
N ASP A 265 7.35 -11.34 -0.02
CA ASP A 265 8.02 -12.59 -0.40
C ASP A 265 7.69 -13.75 0.57
N PHE A 266 7.62 -14.97 0.04
CA PHE A 266 7.60 -16.22 0.82
C PHE A 266 8.97 -16.45 1.45
N ALA A 267 9.32 -15.66 2.47
CA ALA A 267 10.29 -15.98 3.52
C ALA A 267 10.54 -14.73 4.36
N ALA A 268 10.67 -14.92 5.66
CA ALA A 268 10.98 -13.91 6.65
C ALA A 268 12.44 -13.36 6.56
N ASP A 269 13.13 -13.56 5.44
CA ASP A 269 14.60 -13.65 5.46
C ASP A 269 15.36 -12.39 5.01
N PHE A 270 14.68 -11.30 4.65
CA PHE A 270 15.40 -10.07 4.32
C PHE A 270 15.97 -9.32 5.55
N TYR A 271 15.51 -9.63 6.77
CA TYR A 271 15.86 -8.82 7.95
C TYR A 271 16.37 -9.58 9.17
N ASP A 272 16.30 -10.92 9.23
CA ASP A 272 16.69 -11.67 10.43
C ASP A 272 18.18 -12.05 10.50
N GLY A 273 19.07 -11.37 9.78
CA GLY A 273 20.52 -11.63 9.83
C GLY A 273 20.94 -13.05 9.43
N SER A 274 20.01 -13.89 8.96
CA SER A 274 20.32 -15.15 8.29
C SER A 274 21.14 -14.79 7.06
N PRO A 275 22.31 -15.44 6.84
CA PRO A 275 23.17 -15.13 5.72
C PRO A 275 22.34 -15.26 4.44
N VAL A 276 22.11 -14.12 3.80
CA VAL A 276 21.31 -14.02 2.58
C VAL A 276 21.87 -15.04 1.61
N LEU A 277 21.09 -16.08 1.31
CA LEU A 277 21.37 -16.99 0.20
C LEU A 277 21.27 -16.13 -1.07
N ASP A 278 22.40 -15.55 -1.47
CA ASP A 278 22.60 -14.66 -2.61
C ASP A 278 21.50 -13.57 -2.80
N PRO A 279 21.70 -12.33 -2.33
CA PRO A 279 20.76 -11.21 -2.51
C PRO A 279 20.41 -10.90 -3.98
N GLY A 280 21.08 -11.54 -4.93
CA GLY A 280 20.80 -11.49 -6.35
C GLY A 280 19.79 -12.51 -6.88
N VAL A 281 19.30 -13.47 -6.10
CA VAL A 281 18.30 -14.46 -6.55
C VAL A 281 16.90 -14.03 -6.10
N PRO A 282 16.04 -13.56 -7.01
CA PRO A 282 14.66 -13.25 -6.66
C PRO A 282 13.97 -14.48 -6.08
N SER A 283 13.15 -14.29 -5.04
CA SER A 283 12.24 -15.36 -4.62
C SER A 283 11.35 -15.70 -5.80
N ALA A 284 11.44 -16.95 -6.27
CA ALA A 284 10.69 -17.41 -7.43
C ALA A 284 9.17 -17.13 -7.26
N GLY A 285 8.67 -17.12 -6.02
CA GLY A 285 7.27 -16.89 -5.69
C GLY A 285 6.72 -15.54 -6.15
N LEU A 286 7.31 -14.41 -5.74
CA LEU A 286 6.80 -13.08 -6.11
C LEU A 286 7.00 -12.79 -7.60
N VAL A 287 8.15 -13.18 -8.15
CA VAL A 287 8.44 -12.97 -9.57
C VAL A 287 7.47 -13.76 -10.45
N ASP A 288 7.22 -15.02 -10.12
CA ASP A 288 6.24 -15.82 -10.86
C ASP A 288 4.82 -15.31 -10.66
N PHE A 289 4.44 -14.88 -9.45
CA PHE A 289 3.14 -14.28 -9.20
C PHE A 289 2.90 -13.04 -10.07
N MET A 290 3.84 -12.09 -10.06
CA MET A 290 3.72 -10.88 -10.87
C MET A 290 3.73 -11.18 -12.37
N ARG A 291 4.57 -12.11 -12.83
CA ARG A 291 4.73 -12.46 -14.25
C ARG A 291 3.58 -13.29 -14.81
N LEU A 292 3.07 -14.25 -14.04
CA LEU A 292 2.07 -15.22 -14.49
C LEU A 292 0.64 -14.77 -14.19
N ASP A 293 0.44 -14.07 -13.08
CA ASP A 293 -0.90 -13.63 -12.65
C ASP A 293 -1.11 -12.13 -12.90
N VAL A 294 -0.30 -11.27 -12.29
CA VAL A 294 -0.60 -9.83 -12.20
C VAL A 294 -0.48 -9.10 -13.53
N LEU A 295 0.68 -9.18 -14.18
CA LEU A 295 0.95 -8.42 -15.39
C LEU A 295 0.08 -8.89 -16.58
N PRO A 296 -0.17 -10.20 -16.79
CA PRO A 296 -1.10 -10.64 -17.82
C PRO A 296 -2.55 -10.21 -17.55
N ALA A 297 -2.97 -10.16 -16.28
CA ALA A 297 -4.34 -9.83 -15.90
C ALA A 297 -4.64 -8.33 -15.89
N LEU A 298 -3.73 -7.51 -15.35
CA LEU A 298 -3.95 -6.08 -15.07
C LEU A 298 -3.13 -5.17 -16.00
N GLY A 299 -2.04 -5.67 -16.56
CA GLY A 299 -1.08 -4.89 -17.35
C GLY A 299 -0.15 -4.01 -16.50
N ALA A 300 1.05 -3.78 -17.02
CA ALA A 300 2.07 -2.95 -16.35
C ALA A 300 1.64 -1.49 -16.14
N ALA A 301 1.05 -0.86 -17.17
CA ALA A 301 0.68 0.55 -17.10
C ALA A 301 -0.49 0.81 -16.13
N PRO A 302 -1.61 0.07 -16.16
CA PRO A 302 -2.68 0.24 -15.18
C PRO A 302 -2.22 -0.04 -13.74
N TYR A 303 -1.35 -1.04 -13.54
CA TYR A 303 -0.72 -1.31 -12.24
C TYR A 303 0.07 -0.10 -11.71
N LEU A 304 0.95 0.48 -12.53
CA LEU A 304 1.73 1.65 -12.14
C LEU A 304 0.86 2.90 -11.94
N GLU A 305 -0.19 3.10 -12.73
CA GLU A 305 -1.12 4.21 -12.53
C GLU A 305 -1.89 4.07 -11.20
N ARG A 306 -2.30 2.85 -10.84
CA ARG A 306 -2.94 2.59 -9.55
C ARG A 306 -1.99 2.87 -8.39
N LEU A 307 -0.73 2.42 -8.51
CA LEU A 307 0.31 2.67 -7.52
C LEU A 307 0.63 4.16 -7.37
N LEU A 308 0.70 4.90 -8.47
CA LEU A 308 0.87 6.35 -8.47
C LEU A 308 -0.20 7.03 -7.61
N LYS A 309 -1.46 6.63 -7.77
CA LYS A 309 -2.58 7.21 -7.01
C LYS A 309 -2.46 6.95 -5.51
N THR A 310 -2.10 5.72 -5.10
CA THR A 310 -1.84 5.42 -3.69
C THR A 310 -0.72 6.30 -3.14
N LEU A 311 0.40 6.43 -3.87
CA LEU A 311 1.56 7.23 -3.46
C LEU A 311 1.28 8.73 -3.37
N GLN A 312 0.36 9.25 -4.19
CA GLN A 312 -0.06 10.66 -4.17
C GLN A 312 -1.04 10.97 -3.03
N HIS A 313 -1.49 9.97 -2.26
CA HIS A 313 -2.45 10.20 -1.18
C HIS A 313 -1.81 11.02 -0.04
N PRO A 314 -2.38 12.17 0.36
CA PRO A 314 -1.74 13.11 1.27
C PRO A 314 -1.55 12.58 2.70
N SER A 315 -2.32 11.56 3.08
CA SER A 315 -2.26 10.89 4.38
C SER A 315 -1.33 9.66 4.40
N LEU A 316 -0.66 9.36 3.27
CA LEU A 316 0.30 8.25 3.19
C LEU A 316 1.58 8.58 3.96
N LEU A 317 1.64 8.12 5.20
CA LEU A 317 2.74 8.36 6.13
C LEU A 317 3.01 7.11 6.99
N ASN A 318 4.17 7.10 7.64
CA ASN A 318 4.57 6.09 8.63
C ASN A 318 4.48 4.67 8.05
N ASN A 319 3.88 3.74 8.78
CA ASN A 319 3.77 2.33 8.37
C ASN A 319 3.08 2.17 7.02
N SER A 320 2.02 2.94 6.74
CA SER A 320 1.32 2.87 5.45
C SER A 320 2.23 3.22 4.27
N LEU A 321 3.13 4.22 4.44
CA LEU A 321 4.13 4.58 3.44
C LEU A 321 5.20 3.50 3.32
N ILE A 322 5.71 2.98 4.44
CA ILE A 322 6.72 1.90 4.45
C ILE A 322 6.20 0.71 3.65
N TRP A 323 4.99 0.25 3.96
CA TRP A 323 4.37 -0.89 3.30
C TRP A 323 4.13 -0.64 1.81
N THR A 324 3.64 0.53 1.44
CA THR A 324 3.39 0.89 0.04
C THR A 324 4.70 0.97 -0.76
N VAL A 325 5.74 1.64 -0.23
CA VAL A 325 7.03 1.78 -0.92
C VAL A 325 7.76 0.45 -1.00
N SER A 326 7.75 -0.37 0.06
CA SER A 326 8.32 -1.72 0.03
C SER A 326 7.67 -2.56 -1.06
N SER A 327 6.34 -2.55 -1.12
CA SER A 327 5.56 -3.26 -2.15
C SER A 327 5.89 -2.77 -3.57
N ALA A 328 5.97 -1.45 -3.75
CA ALA A 328 6.37 -0.83 -5.00
C ALA A 328 7.77 -1.28 -5.42
N CYS A 329 8.76 -1.15 -4.54
CA CYS A 329 10.14 -1.49 -4.82
C CYS A 329 10.29 -2.97 -5.19
N ARG A 330 9.68 -3.89 -4.44
CA ARG A 330 9.75 -5.33 -4.71
C ARG A 330 9.08 -5.72 -6.01
N SER A 331 7.88 -5.19 -6.28
CA SER A 331 7.17 -5.46 -7.54
C SER A 331 7.89 -4.87 -8.76
N ILE A 332 8.50 -3.68 -8.64
CA ILE A 332 9.20 -3.04 -9.74
C ILE A 332 10.57 -3.69 -10.00
N ALA A 333 11.39 -3.89 -8.96
CA ALA A 333 12.79 -4.33 -9.10
C ALA A 333 12.94 -5.65 -9.87
N ASN A 334 11.95 -6.54 -9.75
CA ASN A 334 12.01 -7.88 -10.30
C ASN A 334 11.40 -8.02 -11.71
N HIS A 335 10.81 -6.95 -12.26
CA HIS A 335 10.04 -7.03 -13.51
C HIS A 335 10.48 -6.02 -14.56
N PRO A 336 11.12 -6.46 -15.66
CA PRO A 336 11.56 -5.59 -16.75
C PRO A 336 10.43 -4.74 -17.36
N GLU A 337 9.23 -5.30 -17.45
CA GLU A 337 8.04 -4.60 -17.98
C GLU A 337 7.62 -3.42 -17.08
N LEU A 338 7.71 -3.57 -15.76
CA LEU A 338 7.44 -2.47 -14.83
C LEU A 338 8.58 -1.44 -14.84
N LEU A 339 9.84 -1.90 -14.87
CA LEU A 339 11.02 -1.02 -14.94
C LEU A 339 11.01 -0.12 -16.18
N THR A 340 10.65 -0.67 -17.34
CA THR A 340 10.60 0.09 -18.61
C THR A 340 9.47 1.12 -18.63
N ASN A 341 8.40 0.90 -17.86
CA ASN A 341 7.27 1.84 -17.72
C ASN A 341 7.39 2.76 -16.49
N LEU A 342 8.41 2.58 -15.65
CA LEU A 342 8.52 3.31 -14.38
C LEU A 342 8.64 4.82 -14.57
N ALA A 343 9.53 5.26 -15.47
CA ALA A 343 9.76 6.69 -15.71
C ALA A 343 8.50 7.42 -16.26
N PRO A 344 7.86 6.97 -17.36
CA PRO A 344 6.67 7.65 -17.87
C PRO A 344 5.46 7.58 -16.93
N SER A 345 5.42 6.63 -15.99
CA SER A 345 4.32 6.52 -15.03
C SER A 345 4.31 7.61 -13.96
N GLY A 346 5.42 8.30 -13.70
CA GLY A 346 5.54 9.27 -12.60
C GLY A 346 5.60 8.66 -11.19
N VAL A 347 5.53 7.33 -11.05
CA VAL A 347 5.59 6.62 -9.75
C VAL A 347 6.86 6.97 -8.99
N LEU A 348 8.00 7.06 -9.67
CA LEU A 348 9.26 7.39 -9.02
C LEU A 348 9.23 8.78 -8.37
N SER A 349 8.71 9.80 -9.08
CA SER A 349 8.56 11.15 -8.51
C SER A 349 7.60 11.14 -7.31
N ALA A 350 6.49 10.39 -7.39
CA ALA A 350 5.55 10.28 -6.28
C ALA A 350 6.17 9.59 -5.05
N ILE A 351 7.03 8.58 -5.21
CA ILE A 351 7.81 7.99 -4.11
C ILE A 351 8.67 9.06 -3.43
N ILE A 352 9.40 9.87 -4.21
CA ILE A 352 10.27 10.93 -3.66
C ILE A 352 9.45 11.99 -2.92
N GLU A 353 8.31 12.42 -3.47
CA GLU A 353 7.40 13.35 -2.82
C GLU A 353 6.84 12.80 -1.50
N ALA A 354 6.45 11.52 -1.48
CA ALA A 354 5.98 10.86 -0.27
C ALA A 354 7.07 10.71 0.79
N ILE A 355 8.31 10.37 0.42
CA ILE A 355 9.49 10.35 1.32
C ILE A 355 9.80 11.75 1.88
N ASN A 356 9.60 12.79 1.09
CA ASN A 356 9.74 14.17 1.54
C ASN A 356 8.63 14.56 2.50
N ALA A 357 7.39 14.15 2.24
CA ALA A 357 6.28 14.32 3.18
C ALA A 357 6.54 13.58 4.51
N GLN A 358 7.11 12.37 4.44
CA GLN A 358 7.51 11.58 5.62
C GLN A 358 8.51 12.31 6.50
N ALA A 359 9.57 12.89 5.93
CA ALA A 359 10.54 13.68 6.71
C ALA A 359 9.92 14.89 7.42
N LEU A 360 8.85 15.46 6.84
CA LEU A 360 8.26 16.70 7.33
C LEU A 360 7.16 16.48 8.36
N ARG A 361 6.40 15.38 8.23
CA ARG A 361 5.16 15.15 8.97
C ARG A 361 5.10 13.78 9.66
N GLY A 362 5.92 12.85 9.25
CA GLY A 362 5.90 11.49 9.74
C GLY A 362 6.73 11.29 11.02
N ASN A 363 6.63 10.08 11.57
CA ASN A 363 7.35 9.69 12.77
C ASN A 363 8.84 9.52 12.45
N PRO A 364 9.76 10.00 13.32
CA PRO A 364 11.20 9.95 13.06
C PRO A 364 11.74 8.54 12.76
N ASP A 365 11.25 7.53 13.49
CA ASP A 365 11.68 6.12 13.42
C ASP A 365 11.30 5.37 12.13
N THR A 366 10.39 5.94 11.34
CA THR A 366 9.90 5.28 10.12
C THR A 366 10.63 5.75 8.86
N GLN A 367 11.40 6.85 8.94
CA GLN A 367 12.06 7.41 7.77
C GLN A 367 13.20 6.51 7.27
N SER A 368 13.98 5.91 8.16
CA SER A 368 15.05 4.96 7.81
C SER A 368 14.52 3.76 7.03
N GLN A 369 13.34 3.23 7.39
CA GLN A 369 12.74 2.09 6.71
C GLN A 369 12.38 2.41 5.26
N VAL A 370 11.68 3.53 5.01
CA VAL A 370 11.32 3.93 3.64
C VAL A 370 12.57 4.22 2.79
N LEU A 371 13.59 4.83 3.40
CA LEU A 371 14.86 5.10 2.71
C LEU A 371 15.61 3.81 2.36
N ALA A 372 15.59 2.79 3.23
CA ALA A 372 16.18 1.48 2.93
C ALA A 372 15.56 0.85 1.68
N GLU A 373 14.23 0.93 1.55
CA GLU A 373 13.51 0.37 0.41
C GLU A 373 13.87 1.06 -0.92
N ILE A 374 13.95 2.39 -0.95
CA ILE A 374 14.26 3.11 -2.19
C ILE A 374 15.73 2.97 -2.61
N VAL A 375 16.68 3.00 -1.68
CA VAL A 375 18.10 2.76 -2.02
C VAL A 375 18.35 1.30 -2.39
N GLY A 376 17.60 0.37 -1.79
CA GLY A 376 17.54 -1.03 -2.19
C GLY A 376 17.08 -1.20 -3.64
N LEU A 377 15.97 -0.57 -4.03
CA LEU A 377 15.47 -0.57 -5.41
C LEU A 377 16.53 -0.05 -6.40
N TYR A 378 17.17 1.08 -6.09
CA TYR A 378 18.22 1.64 -6.92
C TYR A 378 19.38 0.68 -7.10
N SER A 379 19.87 0.12 -6.01
CA SER A 379 21.05 -0.75 -5.99
C SER A 379 20.79 -2.04 -6.77
N MET A 380 19.65 -2.67 -6.51
CA MET A 380 19.25 -3.89 -7.21
C MET A 380 19.08 -3.65 -8.71
N THR A 381 18.34 -2.61 -9.08
CA THR A 381 18.10 -2.28 -10.49
C THR A 381 19.38 -1.90 -11.22
N ILE A 382 20.30 -1.16 -10.59
CA ILE A 382 21.62 -0.86 -11.17
C ILE A 382 22.38 -2.15 -11.49
N ARG A 383 22.42 -3.11 -10.56
CA ARG A 383 23.08 -4.41 -10.76
C ARG A 383 22.41 -5.23 -11.86
N ILE A 384 21.08 -5.30 -11.87
CA ILE A 384 20.31 -5.98 -12.93
C ILE A 384 20.58 -5.33 -14.30
N SER A 385 20.61 -4.00 -14.37
CA SER A 385 20.84 -3.26 -15.63
C SER A 385 22.19 -3.54 -16.27
N ALA A 386 23.18 -3.98 -15.48
CA ALA A 386 24.48 -4.39 -16.01
C ALA A 386 24.39 -5.73 -16.76
N SER A 387 23.45 -6.59 -16.39
CA SER A 387 23.32 -7.96 -16.90
C SER A 387 22.17 -8.14 -17.91
N VAL A 388 21.13 -7.31 -17.84
CA VAL A 388 19.92 -7.44 -18.65
C VAL A 388 19.80 -6.28 -19.65
N PRO A 389 19.87 -6.55 -20.97
CA PRO A 389 19.67 -5.53 -22.00
C PRO A 389 18.29 -4.85 -21.90
N GLY A 390 18.24 -3.55 -22.16
CA GLY A 390 16.99 -2.76 -22.20
C GLY A 390 16.63 -2.07 -20.88
N ILE A 391 17.09 -2.60 -19.74
CA ILE A 391 16.84 -2.00 -18.42
C ILE A 391 17.70 -0.75 -18.21
N GLN A 392 18.80 -0.56 -18.95
CA GLN A 392 19.66 0.62 -18.79
C GLN A 392 18.92 1.95 -19.02
N SER A 393 17.77 1.92 -19.71
CA SER A 393 16.92 3.07 -19.96
C SER A 393 16.28 3.67 -18.68
N VAL A 394 16.17 2.90 -17.59
CA VAL A 394 15.59 3.36 -16.31
C VAL A 394 16.55 4.24 -15.51
N ILE A 395 17.85 4.06 -15.69
CA ILE A 395 18.86 4.73 -14.88
C ILE A 395 18.87 6.26 -15.07
N PRO A 396 18.70 6.78 -16.31
CA PRO A 396 18.41 8.20 -16.51
C PRO A 396 17.27 8.76 -15.65
N ALA A 397 16.22 7.98 -15.41
CA ALA A 397 15.08 8.39 -14.58
C ALA A 397 15.44 8.39 -13.08
N PHE A 398 16.17 7.39 -12.58
CA PHE A 398 16.69 7.40 -11.20
C PHE A 398 17.54 8.62 -10.89
N VAL A 399 18.41 9.00 -11.82
CA VAL A 399 19.27 10.17 -11.67
C VAL A 399 18.48 11.47 -11.64
N ARG A 400 17.48 11.62 -12.51
CA ARG A 400 16.76 12.90 -12.69
C ARG A 400 15.53 13.02 -11.80
N GLU A 401 14.66 12.02 -11.85
CA GLU A 401 13.34 12.03 -11.19
C GLU A 401 13.41 11.36 -9.81
N GLY A 402 14.26 10.34 -9.65
CA GLY A 402 14.48 9.65 -8.38
C GLY A 402 15.45 10.35 -7.43
N CYS A 403 16.07 11.46 -7.86
CA CYS A 403 17.07 12.19 -7.08
C CYS A 403 18.12 11.27 -6.46
N LEU A 404 18.63 10.28 -7.21
CA LEU A 404 19.48 9.18 -6.74
C LEU A 404 20.58 9.63 -5.74
N VAL A 405 21.34 10.68 -6.09
CA VAL A 405 22.44 11.18 -5.25
C VAL A 405 21.94 11.76 -3.91
N GLU A 406 20.80 12.45 -3.93
CA GLU A 406 20.20 13.04 -2.73
C GLU A 406 19.64 11.97 -1.79
N MET A 407 18.95 10.97 -2.35
CA MET A 407 18.38 9.87 -1.57
C MET A 407 19.48 9.04 -0.91
N GLU A 408 20.56 8.74 -1.63
CA GLU A 408 21.73 8.05 -1.07
C GLU A 408 22.36 8.86 0.07
N ALA A 409 22.66 10.13 -0.17
CA ALA A 409 23.21 11.04 0.83
C ALA A 409 22.31 11.18 2.07
N ARG A 410 20.99 11.18 1.88
CA ARG A 410 20.01 11.23 2.96
C ARG A 410 19.96 9.91 3.73
N ALA A 411 19.97 8.77 3.06
CA ALA A 411 20.03 7.45 3.68
C ALA A 411 21.26 7.33 4.59
N LEU A 412 22.46 7.72 4.13
CA LEU A 412 23.66 7.70 4.96
C LEU A 412 23.53 8.56 6.22
N ARG A 413 22.99 9.78 6.09
CA ARG A 413 22.81 10.68 7.25
C ARG A 413 21.82 10.12 8.26
N ILE A 414 20.74 9.49 7.79
CA ILE A 414 19.72 8.89 8.64
C ILE A 414 20.26 7.62 9.32
N CYS A 415 20.96 6.76 8.59
CA CYS A 415 21.60 5.55 9.11
C CYS A 415 22.47 5.84 10.34
N VAL A 416 23.30 6.89 10.29
CA VAL A 416 24.19 7.24 11.42
C VAL A 416 23.51 8.04 12.53
N ALA A 417 22.33 8.63 12.27
CA ALA A 417 21.62 9.46 13.23
C ALA A 417 20.61 8.66 14.08
N GLU A 418 19.94 7.66 13.51
CA GLU A 418 18.83 6.92 14.15
C GLU A 418 19.27 5.62 14.86
N GLY A 419 20.52 5.16 14.71
CA GLY A 419 21.04 4.05 15.51
C GLY A 419 20.56 2.64 15.12
N GLN A 420 20.29 2.39 13.83
CA GLN A 420 20.02 1.07 13.23
C GLN A 420 18.78 0.29 13.73
N VAL A 421 17.76 0.96 14.29
CA VAL A 421 16.55 0.27 14.74
C VAL A 421 15.61 0.01 13.55
N GLY A 422 15.63 -1.22 13.01
CA GLY A 422 14.59 -1.75 12.12
C GLY A 422 14.55 -1.23 10.67
N GLY A 423 15.55 -0.47 10.23
CA GLY A 423 15.62 0.10 8.87
C GLY A 423 17.03 0.06 8.29
N LEU A 424 17.56 1.22 7.91
CA LEU A 424 18.92 1.35 7.39
C LEU A 424 19.97 0.87 8.40
N SER A 425 20.79 -0.11 8.00
CA SER A 425 22.02 -0.49 8.69
C SER A 425 23.26 0.01 7.93
N TYR A 426 24.43 -0.08 8.58
CA TYR A 426 25.70 0.24 7.93
C TYR A 426 25.96 -0.71 6.76
N GLU A 427 25.64 -2.00 6.93
CA GLU A 427 25.77 -3.01 5.88
C GLU A 427 24.88 -2.69 4.68
N HIS A 428 23.59 -2.40 4.90
CA HIS A 428 22.68 -1.96 3.84
C HIS A 428 23.20 -0.72 3.12
N SER A 429 23.73 0.24 3.88
CA SER A 429 24.30 1.48 3.32
C SER A 429 25.55 1.22 2.48
N LEU A 430 26.45 0.35 2.92
CA LEU A 430 27.64 -0.04 2.16
C LEU A 430 27.28 -0.80 0.89
N TYR A 431 26.32 -1.72 0.97
CA TYR A 431 25.82 -2.45 -0.18
C TYR A 431 25.20 -1.52 -1.23
N ALA A 432 24.42 -0.54 -0.77
CA ALA A 432 23.81 0.45 -1.65
C ALA A 432 24.85 1.36 -2.30
N LEU A 433 25.82 1.84 -1.51
CA LEU A 433 26.93 2.65 -1.99
C LEU A 433 27.78 1.94 -3.04
N ASP A 434 28.02 0.65 -2.92
CA ASP A 434 28.78 -0.13 -3.91
C ASP A 434 28.05 -0.18 -5.28
N GLY A 435 26.74 -0.46 -5.25
CA GLY A 435 25.90 -0.43 -6.45
C GLY A 435 25.89 0.97 -7.07
N PHE A 436 25.67 1.99 -6.25
CA PHE A 436 25.66 3.38 -6.68
C PHE A 436 27.01 3.84 -7.26
N ARG A 437 28.13 3.46 -6.65
CA ARG A 437 29.50 3.78 -7.10
C ARG A 437 29.73 3.31 -8.53
N THR A 438 29.33 2.08 -8.85
CA THR A 438 29.44 1.53 -10.21
C THR A 438 28.71 2.39 -11.23
N CYS A 439 27.47 2.79 -10.92
CA CYS A 439 26.67 3.67 -11.77
C CYS A 439 27.30 5.08 -11.90
N ALA A 440 27.68 5.69 -10.79
CA ALA A 440 28.23 7.05 -10.77
C ALA A 440 29.53 7.17 -11.57
N ILE A 441 30.45 6.20 -11.44
CA ILE A 441 31.70 6.16 -12.22
C ILE A 441 31.40 6.00 -13.71
N ALA A 442 30.50 5.09 -14.09
CA ALA A 442 30.11 4.90 -15.48
C ALA A 442 29.54 6.18 -16.10
N MET A 443 28.68 6.89 -15.36
CA MET A 443 28.11 8.16 -15.80
C MET A 443 29.14 9.29 -15.90
N ASN A 444 30.12 9.33 -15.00
CA ASN A 444 31.17 10.36 -15.03
C ASN A 444 32.10 10.22 -16.23
N LYS A 445 32.19 9.01 -16.82
CA LYS A 445 32.94 8.75 -18.07
C LYS A 445 32.21 9.26 -19.32
N LEU A 446 30.93 9.61 -19.24
CA LEU A 446 30.17 10.16 -20.37
C LEU A 446 30.74 11.53 -20.82
N SER A 447 30.40 11.96 -22.04
CA SER A 447 30.80 13.26 -22.56
C SER A 447 30.44 14.41 -21.59
N PRO A 448 31.30 15.45 -21.43
CA PRO A 448 30.96 16.63 -20.61
C PRO A 448 29.68 17.34 -21.04
N LYS A 449 29.26 17.17 -22.30
CA LYS A 449 28.01 17.74 -22.83
C LYS A 449 26.76 16.93 -22.46
N ASN A 450 26.92 15.67 -22.02
CA ASN A 450 25.83 14.79 -21.66
C ASN A 450 25.06 15.31 -20.43
N THR A 451 23.74 15.32 -20.51
CA THR A 451 22.86 15.84 -19.45
C THR A 451 22.93 15.01 -18.17
N LEU A 452 23.00 13.68 -18.26
CA LEU A 452 23.08 12.80 -17.10
C LEU A 452 24.35 13.00 -16.30
N ARG A 453 25.50 13.11 -16.97
CA ARG A 453 26.77 13.45 -16.30
C ARG A 453 26.66 14.78 -15.55
N LYS A 454 26.04 15.79 -16.16
CA LYS A 454 25.84 17.10 -15.51
C LYS A 454 24.93 16.97 -14.30
N THR A 455 23.82 16.24 -14.40
CA THR A 455 22.89 16.02 -13.29
C THR A 455 23.56 15.28 -12.13
N ILE A 456 24.26 14.16 -12.38
CA ILE A 456 25.00 13.46 -11.32
C ILE A 456 26.05 14.36 -10.67
N ARG A 457 26.87 15.05 -11.47
CA ARG A 457 27.89 15.95 -10.91
C ARG A 457 27.28 17.10 -10.11
N GLN A 458 26.12 17.59 -10.51
CA GLN A 458 25.40 18.62 -9.76
C GLN A 458 24.91 18.07 -8.42
N GLY A 459 24.26 16.90 -8.41
CA GLY A 459 23.84 16.25 -7.18
C GLY A 459 25.00 16.00 -6.21
N PHE A 460 26.15 15.54 -6.72
CA PHE A 460 27.34 15.35 -5.87
C PHE A 460 27.90 16.67 -5.33
N ARG A 461 27.96 17.76 -6.12
CA ARG A 461 28.38 19.07 -5.60
C ARG A 461 27.49 19.55 -4.45
N GLU A 462 26.19 19.27 -4.55
CA GLU A 462 25.23 19.68 -3.54
C GLU A 462 25.24 18.81 -2.28
N GLN A 463 25.51 17.50 -2.42
CA GLN A 463 25.28 16.52 -1.35
C GLN A 463 26.55 15.89 -0.77
N TRP A 464 27.66 15.89 -1.50
CA TRP A 464 28.86 15.13 -1.13
C TRP A 464 29.51 15.65 0.15
N TYR A 465 30.02 16.88 0.13
CA TYR A 465 30.70 17.46 1.30
C TYR A 465 29.78 17.66 2.51
N PRO A 466 28.52 18.13 2.37
CA PRO A 466 27.60 18.23 3.51
C PRO A 466 27.37 16.90 4.21
N THR A 467 27.24 15.82 3.44
CA THR A 467 27.10 14.46 3.99
C THR A 467 28.39 13.99 4.64
N LEU A 468 29.55 14.18 4.00
CA LEU A 468 30.84 13.82 4.58
C LEU A 468 31.12 14.55 5.92
N ALA A 469 30.84 15.85 5.96
CA ALA A 469 30.96 16.65 7.18
C ALA A 469 29.99 16.17 8.27
N PHE A 470 28.77 15.77 7.90
CA PHE A 470 27.79 15.21 8.83
C PHE A 470 28.24 13.86 9.40
N LEU A 471 28.72 12.95 8.56
CA LEU A 471 29.25 11.65 8.98
C LEU A 471 30.38 11.85 9.98
N ARG A 472 31.41 12.63 9.63
CA ARG A 472 32.54 12.89 10.54
C ARG A 472 32.14 13.52 11.87
N ARG A 473 31.14 14.41 11.88
CA ARG A 473 30.62 15.04 13.10
C ARG A 473 29.86 14.05 13.99
N THR A 474 29.13 13.11 13.40
CA THR A 474 28.30 12.13 14.15
C THR A 474 29.10 10.93 14.65
N ARG A 475 30.32 10.73 14.14
CA ARG A 475 31.23 9.64 14.51
C ARG A 475 31.37 9.45 16.04
N THR A 476 31.51 10.53 16.82
CA THR A 476 31.71 10.43 18.27
C THR A 476 30.50 9.90 19.03
N GLY A 477 29.30 9.93 18.43
CA GLY A 477 28.07 9.38 19.01
C GLY A 477 27.69 8.00 18.48
N SER A 478 28.46 7.43 17.55
CA SER A 478 28.16 6.11 16.98
C SER A 478 28.47 5.00 17.98
N THR A 479 27.56 4.04 18.11
CA THR A 479 27.77 2.79 18.85
C THR A 479 28.67 1.81 18.09
N SER A 480 28.76 1.94 16.76
CA SER A 480 29.54 1.08 15.87
C SER A 480 30.53 1.94 15.09
N ILE A 481 31.69 2.22 15.70
CA ILE A 481 32.69 3.15 15.15
C ILE A 481 33.34 2.58 13.87
N GLY A 482 33.61 1.28 13.83
CA GLY A 482 34.28 0.65 12.69
C GLY A 482 33.45 0.71 11.41
N GLU A 483 32.16 0.37 11.51
CA GLU A 483 31.22 0.41 10.40
C GLU A 483 30.91 1.85 9.97
N HIS A 484 30.83 2.78 10.94
CA HIS A 484 30.72 4.21 10.65
C HIS A 484 31.91 4.74 9.85
N ASP A 485 33.13 4.37 10.25
CA ASP A 485 34.36 4.73 9.53
C ASP A 485 34.37 4.15 8.11
N GLN A 486 33.88 2.92 7.92
CA GLN A 486 33.76 2.30 6.59
C GLN A 486 32.80 3.08 5.68
N VAL A 487 31.59 3.43 6.15
CA VAL A 487 30.65 4.24 5.37
C VAL A 487 31.23 5.62 5.04
N THR A 488 31.89 6.24 6.03
CA THR A 488 32.54 7.54 5.84
C THR A 488 33.62 7.47 4.76
N LEU A 489 34.49 6.46 4.82
CA LEU A 489 35.56 6.23 3.85
C LEU A 489 35.01 5.91 2.46
N ALA A 490 33.97 5.09 2.36
CA ALA A 490 33.33 4.75 1.09
C ALA A 490 32.74 5.99 0.41
N TRP A 491 32.00 6.82 1.15
CA TRP A 491 31.44 8.08 0.62
C TRP A 491 32.52 9.10 0.22
N GLN A 492 33.60 9.19 1.00
CA GLN A 492 34.74 10.04 0.68
C GLN A 492 35.41 9.58 -0.64
N THR A 493 35.77 8.30 -0.71
CA THR A 493 36.45 7.69 -1.87
C THR A 493 35.64 7.90 -3.15
N LEU A 494 34.32 7.71 -3.08
CA LEU A 494 33.44 7.92 -4.23
C LEU A 494 33.52 9.36 -4.78
N GLY A 495 33.57 10.38 -3.93
CA GLY A 495 33.70 11.76 -4.39
C GLY A 495 35.05 12.04 -5.03
N GLU A 496 36.13 11.51 -4.46
CA GLU A 496 37.49 11.63 -4.99
C GLU A 496 37.58 11.00 -6.40
N GLU A 497 36.98 9.82 -6.60
CA GLU A 497 36.91 9.14 -7.91
C GLU A 497 36.11 9.91 -8.96
N LEU A 498 35.15 10.74 -8.54
CA LEU A 498 34.42 11.65 -9.40
C LEU A 498 35.19 12.95 -9.70
N GLY A 499 36.37 13.11 -9.12
CA GLY A 499 37.25 14.26 -9.23
C GLY A 499 36.77 15.45 -8.41
N LEU A 500 36.20 15.19 -7.23
CA LEU A 500 35.88 16.23 -6.25
C LEU A 500 37.06 16.38 -5.28
N ASP A 501 37.59 17.60 -5.21
CA ASP A 501 38.60 17.96 -4.19
C ASP A 501 37.89 18.41 -2.91
N GLU A 502 38.24 17.77 -1.79
CA GLU A 502 37.57 18.01 -0.51
C GLU A 502 37.69 19.48 -0.06
N ASN A 503 38.89 20.08 -0.19
CA ASN A 503 39.12 21.46 0.24
C ASN A 503 38.29 22.45 -0.58
N THR A 504 38.19 22.22 -1.89
CA THR A 504 37.38 23.02 -2.80
C THR A 504 35.89 22.88 -2.44
N GLN A 505 35.39 21.66 -2.28
CA GLN A 505 33.98 21.42 -1.95
C GLN A 505 33.62 21.96 -0.56
N LYS A 506 34.53 21.86 0.41
CA LYS A 506 34.42 22.49 1.73
C LYS A 506 34.26 24.01 1.62
N ALA A 507 35.17 24.66 0.89
CA ALA A 507 35.16 26.11 0.73
C ALA A 507 33.89 26.59 0.02
N ASP A 508 33.40 25.85 -0.97
CA ASP A 508 32.16 26.14 -1.68
C ASP A 508 30.94 25.95 -0.77
N TYR A 509 30.87 24.84 -0.01
CA TYR A 509 29.80 24.61 0.96
C TYR A 509 29.75 25.71 2.03
N GLU A 510 30.89 26.07 2.61
CA GLU A 510 30.98 27.17 3.59
C GLU A 510 30.59 28.51 2.98
N ARG A 511 30.88 28.74 1.70
CA ARG A 511 30.46 29.95 0.97
C ARG A 511 28.94 29.96 0.78
N GLU A 512 28.34 28.84 0.38
CA GLU A 512 26.89 28.73 0.19
C GLU A 512 26.12 28.84 1.52
N ILE A 513 26.61 28.22 2.61
CA ILE A 513 26.05 28.45 3.95
C ILE A 513 26.12 29.94 4.31
N ARG A 514 27.28 30.59 4.12
CA ARG A 514 27.43 32.02 4.41
C ARG A 514 26.46 32.88 3.58
N LYS A 515 26.25 32.55 2.31
CA LYS A 515 25.26 33.23 1.46
C LYS A 515 23.83 32.99 1.95
N ALA A 516 23.47 31.75 2.29
CA ALA A 516 22.15 31.40 2.82
C ALA A 516 21.86 32.14 4.14
N LEU A 517 22.86 32.25 5.02
CA LEU A 517 22.77 32.99 6.28
C LEU A 517 22.67 34.52 6.09
N ARG A 518 22.94 35.05 4.88
CA ARG A 518 22.77 36.47 4.51
C ARG A 518 21.45 36.75 3.81
N ARG A 519 20.59 35.75 3.63
CA ARG A 519 19.27 35.89 3.00
C ARG A 519 18.14 35.57 3.98
N CYS A 520 16.97 36.12 3.73
CA CYS A 520 15.77 35.83 4.51
C CYS A 520 15.28 34.41 4.19
N ALA A 521 15.03 33.59 5.21
CA ALA A 521 14.57 32.21 5.05
C ALA A 521 13.14 32.11 4.47
N TRP A 522 12.28 33.11 4.72
CA TRP A 522 10.92 33.13 4.19
C TRP A 522 10.91 33.34 2.67
N LYS A 523 10.45 32.32 1.92
CA LYS A 523 10.46 32.30 0.44
C LYS A 523 9.65 33.45 -0.19
N GLY A 524 8.58 33.91 0.47
CA GLY A 524 7.78 35.04 -0.01
C GLY A 524 8.41 36.42 0.23
N CYS A 525 9.60 36.49 0.81
CA CYS A 525 10.32 37.74 1.03
C CYS A 525 11.20 38.10 -0.16
N GLN A 526 11.17 39.36 -0.60
CA GLN A 526 12.11 39.86 -1.62
C GLN A 526 13.60 39.67 -1.24
N TYR A 527 13.91 39.55 0.07
CA TYR A 527 15.27 39.31 0.57
C TYR A 527 15.62 37.82 0.69
N HIS A 528 14.77 36.92 0.18
CA HIS A 528 15.12 35.51 0.02
C HIS A 528 16.17 35.32 -1.08
N GLU A 529 16.09 36.12 -2.14
CA GLU A 529 16.99 36.05 -3.30
C GLU A 529 18.14 37.05 -3.23
N ARG A 530 17.94 38.17 -2.52
CA ARG A 530 18.93 39.26 -2.38
C ARG A 530 19.27 39.56 -0.93
N GLU A 531 20.47 40.09 -0.71
CA GLU A 531 20.93 40.47 0.63
C GLU A 531 20.08 41.66 1.18
N PRO A 532 19.52 41.56 2.39
CA PRO A 532 18.78 42.66 2.99
C PRO A 532 19.71 43.77 3.47
N PRO A 533 19.25 45.03 3.48
CA PRO A 533 20.01 46.16 4.03
C PRO A 533 20.07 46.15 5.56
N VAL A 534 19.44 45.16 6.21
CA VAL A 534 19.35 45.03 7.66
C VAL A 534 19.96 43.72 8.12
N ALA A 535 20.58 43.74 9.30
CA ALA A 535 21.08 42.53 9.93
C ALA A 535 19.94 41.52 10.15
N LEU A 536 20.12 40.31 9.64
CA LEU A 536 19.13 39.25 9.78
C LEU A 536 19.09 38.73 11.22
N ARG A 537 17.88 38.49 11.71
CA ARG A 537 17.62 37.92 13.03
C ARG A 537 17.57 36.40 12.91
N ALA A 538 18.40 35.69 13.65
CA ALA A 538 18.34 34.24 13.74
C ALA A 538 17.04 33.79 14.43
N CYS A 539 16.49 32.67 13.98
CA CYS A 539 15.39 32.01 14.67
C CYS A 539 15.83 31.65 16.08
N LYS A 540 15.11 32.12 17.10
CA LYS A 540 15.43 31.82 18.51
C LYS A 540 15.34 30.32 18.85
N GLY A 541 14.72 29.51 17.99
CA GLY A 541 14.60 28.06 18.18
C GLY A 541 15.79 27.31 17.58
N CYS A 542 15.90 27.28 16.25
CA CYS A 542 16.93 26.48 15.57
C CYS A 542 18.26 27.20 15.31
N ALA A 543 18.30 28.54 15.39
CA ALA A 543 19.40 29.41 14.94
C ALA A 543 19.82 29.28 13.45
N ASP A 544 19.37 28.25 12.75
CA ASP A 544 19.68 27.95 11.35
C ASP A 544 18.96 28.91 10.38
N ALA A 545 17.67 29.17 10.60
CA ALA A 545 16.90 30.10 9.77
C ALA A 545 17.10 31.56 10.21
N ARG A 546 17.21 32.48 9.25
CA ARG A 546 17.43 33.92 9.51
C ARG A 546 16.40 34.78 8.78
N TYR A 547 15.92 35.84 9.43
CA TYR A 547 14.80 36.66 8.94
C TYR A 547 15.11 38.15 8.97
N CYS A 548 14.71 38.89 7.93
CA CYS A 548 14.90 40.35 7.88
C CYS A 548 13.93 41.11 8.79
N SER A 549 12.86 40.46 9.24
CA SER A 549 11.86 41.04 10.14
C SER A 549 11.14 39.95 10.94
N SER A 550 10.52 40.33 12.06
CA SER A 550 9.63 39.45 12.83
C SER A 550 8.40 39.04 12.02
N THR A 551 7.93 39.88 11.09
CA THR A 551 6.83 39.57 10.17
C THR A 551 7.18 38.40 9.26
N CYS A 552 8.37 38.40 8.64
CA CYS A 552 8.84 37.30 7.81
C CYS A 552 8.96 36.01 8.63
N GLN A 553 9.48 36.10 9.86
CA GLN A 553 9.55 34.94 10.76
C GLN A 553 8.17 34.37 11.07
N ARG A 554 7.17 35.20 11.39
CA ARG A 554 5.79 34.73 11.68
C ARG A 554 5.10 34.13 10.47
N LYS A 555 5.39 34.64 9.26
CA LYS A 555 4.86 34.08 8.01
C LYS A 555 5.50 32.73 7.72
N ASP A 556 6.82 32.64 7.74
CA ASP A 556 7.55 31.37 7.55
C ASP A 556 7.19 30.33 8.62
N TRP A 557 6.95 30.77 9.86
CA TRP A 557 6.47 29.91 10.94
C TRP A 557 5.15 29.22 10.58
N ARG A 558 4.21 29.97 9.98
CA ARG A 558 2.91 29.44 9.53
C ARG A 558 3.04 28.62 8.24
N ASP A 559 3.95 28.98 7.34
CA ASP A 559 4.26 28.26 6.09
C ASP A 559 5.10 26.98 6.31
N GLY A 560 5.23 26.49 7.56
CA GLY A 560 5.86 25.20 7.85
C GLY A 560 7.28 25.26 8.42
N HIS A 561 7.81 26.43 8.82
CA HIS A 561 9.01 26.44 9.67
C HIS A 561 8.72 25.87 11.07
N LYS A 562 7.48 26.01 11.56
CA LYS A 562 7.06 25.46 12.86
C LYS A 562 7.37 23.96 12.98
N SER A 563 7.02 23.15 11.98
CA SER A 563 7.25 21.69 12.01
C SER A 563 8.73 21.29 11.95
N ARG A 564 9.62 22.17 11.46
CA ARG A 564 11.05 21.86 11.24
C ARG A 564 11.98 22.47 12.30
N CYS A 565 11.45 23.24 13.23
CA CYS A 565 12.27 24.00 14.17
C CYS A 565 12.76 23.11 15.34
N LYS A 566 14.07 22.81 15.38
CA LYS A 566 14.75 21.94 16.38
C LYS A 566 14.29 22.10 17.84
N ARG A 567 14.03 23.33 18.32
CA ARG A 567 13.52 23.56 19.69
C ARG A 567 12.27 22.75 20.04
N LEU A 568 11.41 22.42 19.07
CA LEU A 568 10.23 21.59 19.31
C LEU A 568 10.56 20.09 19.34
N ASN A 569 11.67 19.66 18.74
CA ASN A 569 12.10 18.27 18.73
C ASN A 569 12.91 17.92 19.99
N ASP A 570 13.76 18.83 20.47
CA ASP A 570 14.61 18.61 21.65
C ASP A 570 13.87 18.80 23.00
N ALA A 571 12.64 19.33 22.98
CA ALA A 571 11.85 19.61 24.19
C ALA A 571 10.93 18.45 24.60
N THR A 572 11.05 17.27 23.97
CA THR A 572 10.39 16.05 24.45
C THR A 572 11.30 15.47 25.54
N PRO A 573 10.94 15.54 26.83
CA PRO A 573 11.77 14.97 27.88
C PRO A 573 11.86 13.46 27.67
N ALA A 574 13.10 12.95 27.71
CA ALA A 574 13.42 11.52 27.70
C ALA A 574 12.83 10.80 28.93
#